data_AF-A0A2X3W9U1-F1
#
_entry.id   AF-A0A2X3W9U1-F1
#
_cell.length_a   1.000
_cell.length_b   1.000
_cell.length_c   1.000
_cell.angle_alpha   90.00
_cell.angle_beta   90.00
_cell.angle_gamma   90.00
#
_symmetry.space_group_name_H-M   'P 1'
#
loop_
_entity.id
_entity.type
_entity.pdbx_description
1 polymer ?
#
loop_
_entity_poly.entity_id
_entity_poly.type
_entity_poly.pdbx_seq_one_letter_code
_entity_poly.pdbx_strand_id
1 'polypeptide(L)'
;MQAMAVAPVDKDGNVDTSQVVIAYAGTNAGDPKDLETDAQSIGLGRDKLYMRSGRNSSTVTDSQFKTGVDFAKAVEKAYPRATITTTGHSLGGSLSMYVSLKQGYASTTYNGPDISQMISDKEIKYMQEHREQFRNYRNPHDIIGNITGNKTKSAIYPDTP
;
A
#
# COMPACT_ATOMS: atom_id res chain seq x y z
N MET A 1 5.25 1.98 -11.15
CA MET A 1 4.34 2.46 -10.09
C MET A 1 3.64 3.71 -10.61
N GLN A 2 2.33 3.81 -10.39
CA GLN A 2 1.53 4.99 -10.71
C GLN A 2 0.95 5.54 -9.41
N ALA A 3 1.13 6.84 -9.16
CA ALA A 3 0.61 7.51 -7.98
C ALA A 3 0.26 8.96 -8.29
N MET A 4 -0.66 9.52 -7.50
CA MET A 4 -1.05 10.93 -7.55
C MET A 4 -1.06 11.50 -6.13
N ALA A 5 -0.53 12.70 -5.97
CA ALA A 5 -0.72 13.50 -4.76
C ALA A 5 -1.87 14.48 -5.03
N VAL A 6 -2.89 14.47 -4.18
CA VAL A 6 -4.09 15.31 -4.31
C VAL A 6 -4.31 16.11 -3.03
N ALA A 7 -4.85 17.32 -3.20
CA ALA A 7 -5.24 18.21 -2.12
C ALA A 7 -6.74 18.54 -2.27
N PRO A 8 -7.49 18.64 -1.16
CA PRO A 8 -8.89 19.03 -1.21
C PRO A 8 -9.05 20.48 -1.66
N VAL A 9 -10.23 20.80 -2.18
CA VAL A 9 -10.65 22.16 -2.46
C VAL A 9 -11.78 22.55 -1.52
N ASP A 10 -11.79 23.79 -1.06
CA ASP A 10 -12.93 24.34 -0.33
C ASP A 10 -14.13 24.62 -1.26
N LYS A 11 -15.24 25.03 -0.67
CA LYS A 11 -16.49 25.37 -1.39
C LYS A 11 -16.33 26.49 -2.42
N ASP A 12 -15.28 27.31 -2.30
CA ASP A 12 -15.00 28.46 -3.15
C ASP A 12 -13.93 28.13 -4.22
N GLY A 13 -13.42 26.88 -4.23
CA GLY A 13 -12.44 26.37 -5.18
C GLY A 13 -10.98 26.61 -4.79
N ASN A 14 -10.71 27.10 -3.58
CA ASN A 14 -9.34 27.27 -3.11
C ASN A 14 -8.75 25.93 -2.70
N VAL A 15 -7.50 25.68 -3.10
CA VAL A 15 -6.78 24.44 -2.77
C VAL A 15 -6.24 24.52 -1.35
N ASP A 16 -6.62 23.55 -0.50
CA ASP A 16 -6.05 23.38 0.83
C ASP A 16 -4.86 22.43 0.78
N THR A 17 -3.65 23.00 0.67
CA THR A 17 -2.40 22.22 0.66
C THR A 17 -1.91 21.82 2.05
N SER A 18 -2.65 22.15 3.13
CA SER A 18 -2.32 21.66 4.48
C SER A 18 -2.67 20.18 4.65
N GLN A 19 -3.49 19.61 3.76
CA GLN A 19 -3.84 18.21 3.70
C GLN A 19 -3.49 17.65 2.32
N VAL A 20 -2.66 16.60 2.29
CA VAL A 20 -2.29 15.94 1.03
C VAL A 20 -2.53 14.45 1.15
N VAL A 21 -3.23 13.87 0.19
CA VAL A 21 -3.43 12.43 0.07
C VAL A 21 -2.61 11.91 -1.10
N ILE A 22 -1.79 10.89 -0.87
CA ILE A 22 -1.10 10.17 -1.95
C ILE A 22 -1.86 8.89 -2.26
N ALA A 23 -2.44 8.83 -3.45
CA ALA A 23 -3.13 7.65 -3.97
C ALA A 23 -2.18 6.82 -4.84
N TYR A 24 -2.02 5.54 -4.51
CA TYR A 24 -1.26 4.56 -5.29
C TYR A 24 -2.23 3.69 -6.09
N ALA A 25 -2.01 3.59 -7.40
CA ALA A 25 -2.82 2.73 -8.26
C ALA A 25 -2.46 1.26 -8.05
N GLY A 26 -3.47 0.40 -8.18
CA GLY A 26 -3.24 -1.04 -8.38
C GLY A 26 -2.79 -1.35 -9.82
N THR A 27 -2.63 -2.63 -10.12
CA THR A 27 -2.36 -3.10 -11.49
C THR A 27 -3.60 -2.94 -12.37
N ASN A 28 -3.43 -3.02 -13.70
CA ASN A 28 -4.53 -2.93 -14.66
C ASN A 28 -5.61 -3.98 -14.37
N ALA A 29 -6.82 -3.54 -14.01
CA ALA A 29 -7.93 -4.43 -13.66
C ALA A 29 -8.41 -5.35 -14.81
N GLY A 30 -7.99 -5.07 -16.05
CA GLY A 30 -8.25 -5.93 -17.21
C GLY A 30 -7.38 -7.19 -17.28
N ASP A 31 -6.33 -7.29 -16.46
CA ASP A 31 -5.50 -8.50 -16.36
C ASP A 31 -5.45 -9.00 -14.89
N PRO A 32 -6.44 -9.82 -14.48
CA PRO A 32 -6.47 -10.36 -13.13
C PRO A 32 -5.30 -11.32 -12.82
N LYS A 33 -4.62 -11.86 -13.85
CA LYS A 33 -3.45 -12.73 -13.64
C LYS A 33 -2.23 -11.94 -13.20
N ASP A 34 -2.02 -10.76 -13.77
CA ASP A 34 -0.94 -9.85 -13.33
C ASP A 34 -1.14 -9.48 -11.86
N LEU A 35 -2.38 -9.17 -11.47
CA LEU A 35 -2.71 -8.79 -10.10
C LEU A 35 -2.49 -9.94 -9.10
N GLU A 36 -2.92 -11.15 -9.44
CA GLU A 36 -2.64 -12.32 -8.61
C GLU A 36 -1.13 -12.60 -8.52
N THR A 37 -0.40 -12.47 -9.63
CA THR A 37 1.05 -12.70 -9.68
C THR A 37 1.82 -11.68 -8.82
N ASP A 38 1.44 -10.41 -8.87
CA ASP A 38 2.02 -9.36 -8.04
C ASP A 38 1.71 -9.59 -6.55
N ALA A 39 0.47 -9.96 -6.22
CA ALA A 39 0.06 -10.26 -4.85
C ALA A 39 0.73 -11.54 -4.30
N GLN A 40 0.85 -12.58 -5.10
CA GLN A 40 1.63 -13.78 -4.79
C GLN A 40 3.11 -13.43 -4.62
N SER A 41 3.64 -12.50 -5.41
CA SER A 41 5.03 -12.04 -5.28
C SER A 41 5.28 -11.34 -3.93
N ILE A 42 4.31 -10.56 -3.45
CA ILE A 42 4.33 -10.01 -2.09
C ILE A 42 4.28 -11.15 -1.05
N GLY A 43 3.42 -12.16 -1.25
CA GLY A 43 3.21 -13.26 -0.30
C GLY A 43 4.31 -14.32 -0.21
N LEU A 44 5.02 -14.59 -1.30
CA LEU A 44 6.03 -15.65 -1.36
C LEU A 44 7.39 -15.22 -0.81
N GLY A 45 7.62 -13.91 -0.64
CA GLY A 45 8.88 -13.36 -0.14
C GLY A 45 10.05 -13.50 -1.12
N ARG A 46 11.08 -12.67 -0.91
CA ARG A 46 12.22 -12.47 -1.84
C ARG A 46 12.95 -13.76 -2.24
N ASP A 47 13.17 -14.67 -1.29
CA ASP A 47 14.05 -15.84 -1.47
C ASP A 47 13.40 -17.00 -2.24
N LYS A 48 12.09 -17.21 -2.10
CA LYS A 48 11.38 -18.32 -2.77
C LYS A 48 11.02 -18.00 -4.22
N LEU A 49 10.86 -16.72 -4.57
CA LEU A 49 10.60 -16.27 -5.95
C LEU A 49 11.83 -16.35 -6.85
N TYR A 50 13.02 -16.07 -6.31
CA TYR A 50 14.29 -16.23 -7.04
C TYR A 50 14.47 -17.68 -7.51
N MET A 51 14.12 -18.65 -6.66
CA MET A 51 14.17 -20.08 -7.00
C MET A 51 13.08 -20.55 -7.98
N ARG A 52 11.86 -19.99 -7.93
CA ARG A 52 10.73 -20.46 -8.78
C ARG A 52 10.72 -19.88 -10.20
N SER A 53 11.23 -18.68 -10.40
CA SER A 53 10.89 -17.88 -11.59
C SER A 53 11.98 -17.82 -12.65
N GLY A 54 13.24 -18.15 -12.31
CA GLY A 54 14.40 -17.99 -13.22
C GLY A 54 14.65 -16.55 -13.73
N ARG A 55 13.84 -15.58 -13.27
CA ARG A 55 13.86 -14.14 -13.56
C ARG A 55 13.59 -13.39 -12.25
N ASN A 56 14.18 -12.20 -12.13
CA ASN A 56 14.14 -11.34 -10.95
C ASN A 56 12.76 -10.67 -10.72
N SER A 57 11.65 -11.42 -10.61
CA SER A 57 10.30 -10.87 -10.32
C SER A 57 10.31 -10.05 -9.02
N SER A 58 11.06 -10.50 -8.00
CA SER A 58 11.28 -9.78 -6.75
C SER A 58 11.88 -8.37 -6.94
N THR A 59 12.73 -8.17 -7.96
CA THR A 59 13.35 -6.85 -8.20
C THR A 59 12.39 -5.82 -8.79
N VAL A 60 11.41 -6.26 -9.58
CA VAL A 60 10.40 -5.36 -10.16
C VAL A 60 9.45 -4.89 -9.07
N THR A 61 8.94 -5.78 -8.22
CA THR A 61 8.13 -5.42 -7.06
C THR A 61 8.95 -4.50 -6.12
N ASP A 62 10.16 -4.88 -5.72
CA ASP A 62 11.02 -4.04 -4.87
C ASP A 62 11.26 -2.64 -5.46
N SER A 63 11.41 -2.54 -6.80
CA SER A 63 11.56 -1.25 -7.47
C SER A 63 10.31 -0.37 -7.34
N GLN A 64 9.10 -0.93 -7.44
CA GLN A 64 7.85 -0.17 -7.34
C GLN A 64 7.62 0.39 -5.93
N PHE A 65 7.91 -0.40 -4.90
CA PHE A 65 7.82 0.03 -3.51
C PHE A 65 8.86 1.11 -3.20
N LYS A 66 10.09 0.96 -3.70
CA LYS A 66 11.13 2.01 -3.59
C LYS A 66 10.70 3.31 -4.28
N THR A 67 10.24 3.24 -5.54
CA THR A 67 9.77 4.44 -6.25
C THR A 67 8.57 5.08 -5.53
N GLY A 68 7.71 4.28 -4.88
CA GLY A 68 6.61 4.79 -4.05
C GLY A 68 7.09 5.65 -2.90
N VAL A 69 8.09 5.16 -2.15
CA VAL A 69 8.73 5.92 -1.07
C VAL A 69 9.42 7.18 -1.62
N ASP A 70 10.14 7.07 -2.73
CA ASP A 70 10.85 8.21 -3.33
C ASP A 70 9.86 9.30 -3.80
N PHE A 71 8.71 8.91 -4.37
CA PHE A 71 7.62 9.83 -4.71
C PHE A 71 7.05 10.52 -3.48
N ALA A 72 6.77 9.76 -2.42
CA ALA A 72 6.22 10.31 -1.18
C ALA A 72 7.16 11.35 -0.53
N LYS A 73 8.48 11.08 -0.53
CA LYS A 73 9.50 12.03 -0.09
C LYS A 73 9.53 13.30 -0.94
N ALA A 74 9.32 13.19 -2.25
CA ALA A 74 9.25 14.35 -3.13
C ALA A 74 8.03 15.23 -2.81
N VAL A 75 6.88 14.61 -2.51
CA VAL A 75 5.66 15.31 -2.08
C VAL A 75 5.89 15.99 -0.72
N GLU A 76 6.44 15.29 0.26
CA GLU A 76 6.78 15.83 1.58
C GLU A 76 7.73 17.02 1.49
N LYS A 77 8.74 16.95 0.61
CA LYS A 77 9.65 18.07 0.35
C LYS A 77 8.94 19.28 -0.28
N ALA A 78 7.98 19.04 -1.17
CA ALA A 78 7.20 20.10 -1.81
C ALA A 78 6.20 20.75 -0.85
N TYR A 79 5.67 19.98 0.11
CA TYR A 79 4.65 20.41 1.06
C TYR A 79 5.05 20.11 2.52
N PRO A 80 6.12 20.74 3.05
CA PRO A 80 6.73 20.36 4.33
C PRO A 80 5.88 20.64 5.57
N ARG A 81 4.77 21.37 5.42
CA ARG A 81 3.81 21.68 6.50
C ARG A 81 2.49 20.91 6.35
N ALA A 82 2.35 20.09 5.30
CA ALA A 82 1.14 19.32 5.07
C ALA A 82 1.07 18.11 5.99
N THR A 83 -0.14 17.78 6.44
CA THR A 83 -0.44 16.43 6.92
C THR A 83 -0.59 15.53 5.70
N ILE A 84 0.28 14.53 5.58
CA ILE A 84 0.28 13.59 4.45
C ILE A 84 -0.35 12.28 4.89
N THR A 85 -1.30 11.79 4.11
CA THR A 85 -1.90 10.46 4.24
C THR A 85 -1.80 9.70 2.93
N THR A 86 -1.99 8.38 2.98
CA THR A 86 -1.90 7.53 1.79
C THR A 86 -3.14 6.67 1.61
N THR A 87 -3.43 6.33 0.36
CA THR A 87 -4.51 5.41 0.01
C THR A 87 -4.18 4.58 -1.23
N GLY A 88 -4.95 3.53 -1.46
CA GLY A 88 -4.83 2.67 -2.62
C GLY A 88 -5.75 1.46 -2.54
N HIS A 89 -6.01 0.85 -3.69
CA HIS A 89 -6.77 -0.39 -3.81
C HIS A 89 -5.88 -1.52 -4.36
N SER A 90 -6.11 -2.75 -3.91
CA SER A 90 -5.41 -3.94 -4.38
C SER A 90 -3.87 -3.78 -4.23
N LEU A 91 -3.06 -4.01 -5.26
CA LEU A 91 -1.60 -3.78 -5.18
C LEU A 91 -1.24 -2.35 -4.71
N GLY A 92 -2.03 -1.35 -5.11
CA GLY A 92 -1.90 0.03 -4.66
C GLY A 92 -2.12 0.19 -3.15
N GLY A 93 -2.98 -0.67 -2.57
CA GLY A 93 -3.18 -0.75 -1.13
C GLY A 93 -1.93 -1.24 -0.40
N SER A 94 -1.27 -2.28 -0.91
CA SER A 94 0.00 -2.76 -0.35
C SER A 94 1.11 -1.70 -0.46
N LEU A 95 1.22 -1.02 -1.62
CA LEU A 95 2.14 0.10 -1.81
C LEU A 95 1.90 1.22 -0.79
N SER A 96 0.64 1.63 -0.63
CA SER A 96 0.22 2.64 0.34
C SER A 96 0.61 2.26 1.77
N MET A 97 0.29 1.03 2.19
CA MET A 97 0.66 0.53 3.53
C MET A 97 2.17 0.54 3.75
N TYR A 98 2.95 0.07 2.78
CA TYR A 98 4.40 0.07 2.90
C TYR A 98 4.98 1.48 2.98
N VAL A 99 4.55 2.39 2.10
CA VAL A 99 5.01 3.79 2.13
C VAL A 99 4.65 4.45 3.45
N SER A 100 3.41 4.27 3.92
CA SER A 100 2.95 4.86 5.18
C SER A 100 3.78 4.40 6.37
N LEU A 101 4.17 3.12 6.42
CA LEU A 101 5.06 2.59 7.44
C LEU A 101 6.45 3.23 7.37
N LYS A 102 7.02 3.39 6.17
CA LYS A 102 8.38 3.95 6.00
C LYS A 102 8.45 5.45 6.29
N GLN A 103 7.38 6.18 6.03
CA GLN A 103 7.33 7.64 6.16
C GLN A 103 6.57 8.13 7.40
N GLY A 104 5.93 7.23 8.16
CA GLY A 104 5.15 7.59 9.35
C GLY A 104 3.79 8.22 9.05
N TYR A 105 3.23 8.00 7.85
CA TYR A 105 1.91 8.52 7.47
C TYR A 105 0.78 7.62 7.97
N ALA A 106 -0.44 8.17 8.04
CA ALA A 106 -1.65 7.37 8.17
C ALA A 106 -2.06 6.84 6.79
N SER A 107 -2.60 5.62 6.75
CA SER A 107 -3.01 4.94 5.52
C SER A 107 -4.39 4.31 5.67
N THR A 108 -5.25 4.58 4.68
CA THR A 108 -6.53 3.89 4.52
C THR A 108 -6.60 3.26 3.14
N THR A 109 -6.70 1.93 3.08
CA THR A 109 -6.64 1.18 1.82
C THR A 109 -7.79 0.19 1.70
N TYR A 110 -7.94 -0.37 0.51
CA TYR A 110 -9.02 -1.26 0.16
C TYR A 110 -8.48 -2.52 -0.51
N ASN A 111 -8.83 -3.70 0.02
CA ASN A 111 -8.49 -5.00 -0.55
C ASN A 111 -6.99 -5.18 -0.87
N GLY A 112 -6.10 -4.51 -0.13
CA GLY A 112 -4.67 -4.63 -0.35
C GLY A 112 -4.12 -5.90 0.30
N PRO A 113 -3.33 -6.73 -0.39
CA PRO A 113 -2.58 -7.81 0.24
C PRO A 113 -1.74 -7.32 1.44
N ASP A 114 -1.62 -8.14 2.48
CA ASP A 114 -0.81 -7.87 3.67
C ASP A 114 0.69 -7.86 3.31
N ILE A 115 1.41 -6.85 3.81
CA ILE A 115 2.81 -6.57 3.46
C ILE A 115 3.83 -7.24 4.38
N SER A 116 3.41 -8.08 5.33
CA SER A 116 4.29 -8.62 6.38
C SER A 116 5.52 -9.38 5.86
N GLN A 117 5.47 -9.93 4.66
CA GLN A 117 6.59 -10.63 4.03
C GLN A 117 7.66 -9.66 3.47
N MET A 118 7.37 -8.36 3.44
CA MET A 118 8.24 -7.31 2.89
C MET A 118 8.91 -6.44 3.97
N ILE A 119 8.54 -6.66 5.23
CA ILE A 119 8.93 -5.81 6.36
C ILE A 119 9.46 -6.67 7.50
N SER A 120 10.24 -6.06 8.39
CA SER A 120 10.84 -6.75 9.53
C SER A 120 9.81 -7.09 10.61
N ASP A 121 10.11 -8.06 11.49
CA ASP A 121 9.22 -8.39 12.61
C ASP A 121 9.00 -7.20 13.57
N LYS A 122 9.99 -6.29 13.69
CA LYS A 122 9.83 -5.04 14.45
C LYS A 122 8.77 -4.13 13.84
N GLU A 123 8.76 -4.03 12.51
CA GLU A 123 7.77 -3.22 11.78
C GLU A 123 6.39 -3.86 11.78
N ILE A 124 6.31 -5.19 11.70
CA ILE A 124 5.05 -5.91 11.89
C ILE A 124 4.48 -5.60 13.28
N LYS A 125 5.29 -5.69 14.33
CA LYS A 125 4.88 -5.37 15.69
C LYS A 125 4.43 -3.91 15.81
N TYR A 126 5.17 -2.98 15.21
CA TYR A 126 4.77 -1.58 15.16
C TYR A 126 3.38 -1.39 14.54
N MET A 127 3.10 -1.99 13.37
CA MET A 127 1.78 -1.91 12.74
C MET A 127 0.67 -2.53 13.60
N GLN A 128 0.97 -3.64 14.28
CA GLN A 128 0.02 -4.29 15.20
C GLN A 128 -0.33 -3.43 16.42
N GLU A 129 0.61 -2.61 16.89
CA GLU A 129 0.41 -1.68 18.02
C GLU A 129 -0.28 -0.37 17.57
N HIS A 130 -0.10 0.04 16.32
CA HIS A 130 -0.62 1.28 15.74
C HIS A 130 -1.73 1.02 14.72
N ARG A 131 -2.68 0.14 15.04
CA ARG A 131 -3.71 -0.32 14.08
C ARG A 131 -4.55 0.79 13.48
N GLU A 132 -4.76 1.88 14.21
CA GLU A 132 -5.53 3.03 13.71
C GLU A 132 -4.80 3.81 12.63
N GLN A 133 -3.47 3.76 12.59
CA GLN A 133 -2.64 4.36 11.55
C GLN A 133 -2.73 3.56 10.24
N PHE A 134 -2.97 2.25 10.31
CA PHE A 134 -2.92 1.32 9.18
C PHE A 134 -4.25 0.59 9.01
N ARG A 135 -5.19 1.20 8.29
CA ARG A 135 -6.54 0.66 8.07
C ARG A 135 -6.67 0.07 6.67
N ASN A 136 -6.90 -1.24 6.58
CA ASN A 136 -7.10 -1.91 5.31
C ASN A 136 -8.50 -2.55 5.27
N TYR A 137 -9.45 -1.90 4.61
CA TYR A 137 -10.79 -2.44 4.46
C TYR A 137 -10.78 -3.59 3.45
N ARG A 138 -11.14 -4.79 3.90
CA ARG A 138 -11.13 -5.99 3.06
C ARG A 138 -12.51 -6.61 2.95
N ASN A 139 -12.84 -7.08 1.76
CA ASN A 139 -13.95 -8.01 1.57
C ASN A 139 -13.48 -9.42 1.99
N PRO A 140 -14.19 -10.12 2.91
CA PRO A 140 -13.86 -11.51 3.27
C PRO A 140 -13.83 -12.47 2.07
N HIS A 141 -14.58 -12.16 1.01
CA HIS A 141 -14.69 -12.99 -0.19
C HIS A 141 -13.68 -12.61 -1.28
N ASP A 142 -12.84 -11.59 -1.08
CA ASP A 142 -11.80 -11.23 -2.04
C ASP A 142 -10.58 -12.15 -1.90
N ILE A 143 -10.39 -13.05 -2.85
CA ILE A 143 -9.27 -14.00 -2.87
C ILE A 143 -7.92 -13.27 -2.92
N ILE A 144 -7.83 -12.20 -3.72
CA ILE A 144 -6.56 -11.51 -3.99
C ILE A 144 -6.12 -10.73 -2.75
N GLY A 145 -7.00 -9.90 -2.19
CA GLY A 145 -6.70 -9.11 -1.00
C GLY A 145 -6.34 -9.96 0.23
N ASN A 146 -6.77 -11.23 0.27
CA ASN A 146 -6.55 -12.14 1.39
C ASN A 146 -5.42 -13.16 1.17
N ILE A 147 -4.79 -13.20 -0.01
CA ILE A 147 -3.80 -14.23 -0.38
C ILE A 147 -2.56 -14.28 0.51
N THR A 148 -2.21 -13.16 1.15
CA THR A 148 -1.03 -13.06 2.04
C THR A 148 -1.38 -13.06 3.53
N GLY A 149 -2.64 -13.34 3.88
CA GLY A 149 -3.12 -13.37 5.26
C GLY A 149 -3.25 -11.98 5.88
N ASN A 150 -3.10 -11.88 7.20
CA ASN A 150 -3.29 -10.64 7.97
C ASN A 150 -2.31 -10.56 9.17
N LYS A 151 -1.01 -10.85 8.95
CA LYS A 151 -0.01 -10.84 10.03
C LYS A 151 0.20 -9.42 10.59
N THR A 152 0.00 -8.37 9.79
CA THR A 152 0.07 -6.97 10.27
C THR A 152 -1.13 -6.55 11.13
N LYS A 153 -2.22 -7.33 11.12
CA LYS A 153 -3.51 -6.99 11.78
C LYS A 153 -4.14 -5.67 11.31
N SER A 154 -3.78 -5.21 10.11
CA SER A 154 -4.33 -4.00 9.48
C SER A 154 -5.71 -4.23 8.85
N ALA A 155 -6.10 -5.48 8.59
CA ALA A 155 -7.40 -5.77 7.97
C ALA A 155 -8.58 -5.40 8.88
N ILE A 156 -9.55 -4.70 8.29
CA ILE A 156 -10.86 -4.40 8.83
C ILE A 156 -11.87 -5.02 7.87
N TYR A 157 -12.70 -5.93 8.38
CA TYR A 157 -13.80 -6.51 7.61
C TYR A 157 -15.07 -5.77 7.99
N PRO A 158 -15.58 -4.87 7.14
CA PRO A 158 -16.86 -4.23 7.40
C PRO A 158 -17.96 -5.29 7.38
N ASP A 159 -18.95 -5.14 8.27
CA ASP A 159 -20.14 -5.98 8.26
C ASP A 159 -20.79 -5.88 6.89
N THR A 160 -20.81 -7.01 6.17
CA THR A 160 -21.50 -7.11 4.90
C THR A 160 -22.96 -7.47 5.23
N PRO A 161 -23.94 -6.65 4.81
CA PRO A 161 -25.36 -6.96 5.05
C PRO A 161 -25.78 -8.27 4.38
#